data_AF-A0A2N5ZPP3-F1
#
_entry.id   AF-A0A2N5ZPP3-F1
#
_cell.length_a   1.000
_cell.length_b   1.000
_cell.length_c   1.000
_cell.angle_alpha   90.00
_cell.angle_beta   90.00
_cell.angle_gamma   90.00
#
_symmetry.space_group_name_H-M   'P 1'
#
loop_
_entity.id
_entity.type
_entity.pdbx_description
1 polymer ?
#
loop_
_entity_poly.entity_id
_entity_poly.type
_entity_poly.pdbx_seq_one_letter_code
_entity_poly.pdbx_strand_id
1 'polypeptide(L)'
;MKKEVKNILNDLYSLDKTFKDQEEGLVKIIEKLLDNKPKVVIDEKFVSELKFELSKQEKIGDADTINKSYLFPQRIYYAVAGAAMVAVLFIAFNFFPSGNFNPIEQQGDILKLSLSPKISNLSGSAFGSLGDLAIEDSQNLTMGEEAVPRASGGGGIGSTAMLASDAAVSEIATDDMISTKMIAPYPRYSFRYVYEGELVLNSDELDVYRKVKNLSAAKAFAGQFTKADLGLLDLGSFENTMLQNISLVEDRDFGYWVNVNLGEGVISINQNWERWRDTDLEKCQDEKCFEAQRLSLEDVPSDASLIKIANSFMRERGIDIGDFGEPEIDKRWFENYERTENKTNAYIPETISVIYPTLVDNQSVYDQSGGLSGVRVNVNIKYNKVSGLSSLSVNDYEKSQYKAVTDIEKVLAVLEQGGLNRYFDEKAEKIDILLGEPKQELVQYWDYRDGVSQELLVPALIFPILEKPEGVNFYQNNIVIPLIDEMLQSRGTGVVEPVIMRTMEEPLMIDQVLEE
;
A
#
# COMPACT_ATOMS: atom_id res chain seq x y z
N MET A 1 30.62 -22.97 52.27
CA MET A 1 31.01 -22.95 50.86
C MET A 1 31.60 -24.30 50.47
N LYS A 2 31.05 -24.97 49.45
CA LYS A 2 31.56 -26.26 48.93
C LYS A 2 33.01 -26.08 48.42
N LYS A 3 33.84 -27.12 48.53
CA LYS A 3 35.27 -27.07 48.11
C LYS A 3 35.42 -26.71 46.63
N GLU A 4 34.49 -27.15 45.80
CA GLU A 4 34.44 -26.87 44.36
C GLU A 4 34.17 -25.39 44.07
N VAL A 5 33.22 -24.76 44.78
CA VAL A 5 32.93 -23.31 44.66
C VAL A 5 34.17 -22.48 45.00
N LYS A 6 34.90 -22.89 46.05
CA LYS A 6 36.14 -22.20 46.45
C LYS A 6 37.24 -22.27 45.37
N ASN A 7 37.35 -23.41 44.69
CA ASN A 7 38.32 -23.57 43.61
C ASN A 7 37.94 -22.72 42.39
N ILE A 8 36.66 -22.72 42.01
CA ILE A 8 36.13 -21.89 40.91
C ILE A 8 36.35 -20.40 41.18
N LEU A 9 36.11 -19.95 42.42
CA LEU A 9 36.37 -18.55 42.79
C LEU A 9 37.85 -18.19 42.70
N ASN A 10 38.76 -19.07 43.15
CA ASN A 10 40.19 -18.82 43.04
C ASN A 10 40.65 -18.74 41.58
N ASP A 11 40.12 -19.60 40.71
CA ASP A 11 40.41 -19.59 39.29
C ASP A 11 39.88 -18.29 38.65
N LEU A 12 38.65 -17.87 39.00
CA LEU A 12 38.08 -16.59 38.57
C LEU A 12 38.91 -15.39 39.04
N TYR A 13 39.40 -15.40 40.29
CA TYR A 13 40.26 -14.32 40.82
C TYR A 13 41.64 -14.28 40.17
N SER A 14 42.13 -15.41 39.66
CA SER A 14 43.39 -15.46 38.93
C SER A 14 43.28 -14.81 37.54
N LEU A 15 42.09 -14.90 36.93
CA LEU A 15 41.77 -14.30 35.64
C LEU A 15 41.36 -12.83 35.77
N ASP A 16 40.57 -12.49 36.80
CA ASP A 16 40.18 -11.12 37.08
C ASP A 16 40.00 -10.86 38.59
N LYS A 17 40.82 -9.97 39.13
CA LYS A 17 40.84 -9.64 40.55
C LYS A 17 39.62 -8.86 41.02
N THR A 18 38.90 -8.18 40.11
CA THR A 18 37.72 -7.36 40.45
C THR A 18 36.55 -8.19 40.97
N PHE A 19 36.52 -9.48 40.66
CA PHE A 19 35.50 -10.40 41.18
C PHE A 19 35.56 -10.63 42.69
N LYS A 20 36.66 -10.27 43.36
CA LYS A 20 36.71 -10.33 44.83
C LYS A 20 35.68 -9.41 45.48
N ASP A 21 35.41 -8.27 44.85
CA ASP A 21 34.47 -7.28 45.37
C ASP A 21 33.00 -7.74 45.21
N GLN A 22 32.75 -8.77 44.39
CA GLN A 22 31.42 -9.35 44.13
C GLN A 22 31.31 -10.82 44.57
N GLU A 23 32.17 -11.27 45.51
CA GLU A 23 32.25 -12.67 45.96
C GLU A 23 30.89 -13.25 46.40
N GLU A 24 30.09 -12.47 47.13
CA GLU A 24 28.80 -12.96 47.62
C GLU A 24 27.79 -13.24 46.49
N GLY A 25 27.76 -12.41 45.46
CA GLY A 25 26.92 -12.62 44.27
C GLY A 25 27.41 -13.81 43.43
N LEU A 26 28.73 -13.93 43.29
CA LEU A 26 29.36 -15.03 42.56
C LEU A 26 29.10 -16.40 43.18
N VAL A 27 29.17 -16.52 44.51
CA VAL A 27 28.87 -17.78 45.21
C VAL A 27 27.45 -18.27 44.85
N LYS A 28 26.45 -17.37 44.86
CA LYS A 28 25.06 -17.72 44.55
C LYS A 28 24.89 -18.18 43.10
N ILE A 29 25.60 -17.55 42.16
CA ILE A 29 25.55 -17.92 40.74
C ILE A 29 26.28 -19.25 40.48
N ILE A 30 27.46 -19.43 41.07
CA ILE A 30 28.27 -20.65 40.93
C ILE A 30 27.53 -21.85 41.54
N GLU A 31 26.86 -21.70 42.68
CA GLU A 31 26.07 -22.77 43.28
C GLU A 31 24.90 -23.17 42.36
N LYS A 32 24.16 -22.21 41.80
CA LYS A 32 23.10 -22.50 40.80
C LYS A 32 23.64 -23.15 39.52
N LEU A 33 24.84 -22.77 39.09
CA LEU A 33 25.49 -23.36 37.91
C LEU A 33 25.92 -24.80 38.18
N LEU A 34 26.51 -25.09 39.34
CA LEU A 34 26.93 -26.44 39.71
C LEU A 34 25.75 -27.40 39.89
N ASP A 35 24.61 -26.89 40.36
CA ASP A 35 23.39 -27.69 40.48
C ASP A 35 22.81 -28.09 39.11
N ASN A 36 23.05 -27.29 38.06
CA ASN A 36 22.59 -27.55 36.70
C ASN A 36 23.63 -28.21 35.79
N LYS A 37 24.93 -27.99 36.05
CA LYS A 37 26.07 -28.52 35.28
C LYS A 37 27.26 -28.80 36.22
N PRO A 38 27.47 -30.05 36.66
CA PRO A 38 28.48 -30.38 37.67
C PRO A 38 29.94 -30.32 37.15
N LYS A 39 30.16 -30.10 35.84
CA LYS A 39 31.49 -29.89 35.26
C LYS A 39 31.47 -28.62 34.42
N VAL A 40 32.12 -27.58 34.92
CA VAL A 40 32.28 -26.28 34.23
C VAL A 40 33.76 -26.08 33.93
N VAL A 41 34.08 -25.72 32.69
CA VAL A 41 35.42 -25.27 32.29
C VAL A 41 35.45 -23.75 32.40
N ILE A 42 36.41 -23.21 33.14
CA ILE A 42 36.53 -21.77 33.38
C ILE A 42 37.48 -21.19 32.32
N ASP A 43 36.92 -20.49 31.34
CA ASP A 43 37.64 -19.78 30.29
C ASP A 43 37.22 -18.30 30.22
N GLU A 44 37.86 -17.52 29.34
CA GLU A 44 37.55 -16.09 29.19
C GLU A 44 36.11 -15.82 28.76
N LYS A 45 35.51 -16.74 28.00
CA LYS A 45 34.11 -16.64 27.57
C LYS A 45 33.16 -16.80 28.75
N PHE A 46 33.41 -17.78 29.62
CA PHE A 46 32.69 -17.98 30.86
C PHE A 46 32.77 -16.74 31.77
N VAL A 47 33.96 -16.15 31.89
CA VAL A 47 34.17 -14.90 32.66
C VAL A 47 33.33 -13.75 32.11
N SER A 48 33.26 -13.60 30.78
CA SER A 48 32.47 -12.55 30.14
C SER A 48 30.95 -12.73 30.37
N GLU A 49 30.45 -13.96 30.25
CA GLU A 49 29.05 -14.29 30.52
C GLU A 49 28.70 -14.06 32.00
N LEU A 50 29.62 -14.37 32.91
CA LEU A 50 29.43 -14.18 34.35
C LEU A 50 29.35 -12.69 34.74
N LYS A 51 30.18 -11.82 34.13
CA LYS A 51 30.08 -10.37 34.31
C LYS A 51 28.75 -9.82 33.83
N PHE A 52 28.27 -10.33 32.69
CA PHE A 52 26.97 -9.93 32.16
C PHE A 52 25.83 -10.30 33.12
N GLU A 53 25.83 -11.51 33.67
CA GLU A 53 24.81 -11.92 34.65
C GLU A 53 24.90 -11.19 36.00
N LEU A 54 26.10 -10.90 36.49
CA LEU A 54 26.28 -10.07 37.70
C LEU A 54 25.74 -8.65 37.47
N SER A 55 25.96 -8.05 36.30
CA SER A 55 25.44 -6.72 35.96
C SER A 55 23.92 -6.67 35.87
N LYS A 56 23.26 -7.80 35.59
CA LYS A 56 21.80 -7.91 35.64
C LYS A 56 21.29 -7.97 37.07
N GLN A 57 22.01 -8.65 37.98
CA GLN A 57 21.61 -8.74 39.38
C GLN A 57 21.74 -7.42 40.12
N GLU A 58 22.76 -6.59 39.81
CA GLU A 58 22.87 -5.24 40.39
C GLU A 58 21.69 -4.32 39.98
N LYS A 59 21.02 -4.58 38.85
CA LYS A 59 19.82 -3.83 38.42
C LYS A 59 18.51 -4.35 39.03
N ILE A 60 18.52 -5.49 39.70
CA ILE A 60 17.33 -6.12 40.31
C ILE A 60 17.35 -5.96 41.86
N GLY A 61 18.41 -5.35 42.41
CA GLY A 61 18.65 -5.26 43.85
C GLY A 61 17.93 -4.16 44.66
N ASP A 62 17.08 -3.32 44.06
CA ASP A 62 16.43 -2.18 44.76
C ASP A 62 14.89 -2.23 44.77
N ALA A 63 14.30 -3.42 44.61
CA ALA A 63 12.86 -3.60 44.67
C ALA A 63 12.45 -4.73 45.62
N ASP A 64 12.90 -4.67 46.88
CA ASP A 64 12.20 -5.38 47.95
C ASP A 64 12.44 -4.75 49.32
N THR A 65 11.70 -3.68 49.60
CA THR A 65 11.10 -3.36 50.90
C THR A 65 10.34 -2.04 50.76
N ILE A 66 9.02 -2.12 50.61
CA ILE A 66 8.03 -1.21 51.26
C ILE A 66 6.66 -1.85 51.01
N ASN A 67 6.15 -2.48 52.06
CA ASN A 67 4.75 -2.83 52.16
C ASN A 67 4.10 -1.76 53.04
N LYS A 68 3.29 -0.87 52.45
CA LYS A 68 2.09 -0.23 53.04
C LYS A 68 1.43 0.76 52.06
N SER A 69 0.30 0.30 51.51
CA SER A 69 -0.90 1.05 51.13
C SER A 69 -0.77 2.56 50.85
N TYR A 70 -0.75 2.95 49.58
CA TYR A 70 -1.47 4.14 49.09
C TYR A 70 -1.80 3.91 47.60
N LEU A 71 -3.08 3.68 47.32
CA LEU A 71 -3.63 3.66 45.97
C LEU A 71 -3.61 5.10 45.44
N PHE A 72 -2.57 5.45 44.69
CA PHE A 72 -2.53 6.66 43.86
C PHE A 72 -2.83 6.28 42.41
N PRO A 73 -3.77 6.95 41.73
CA PRO A 73 -4.21 6.54 40.39
C PRO A 73 -3.10 6.75 39.35
N GLN A 74 -2.81 5.69 38.57
CA GLN A 74 -1.79 5.62 37.52
C GLN A 74 -1.91 6.67 36.40
N ARG A 75 -2.97 7.48 36.40
CA ARG A 75 -3.17 8.58 35.44
C ARG A 75 -2.19 9.76 35.64
N ILE A 76 -1.63 9.90 36.86
CA ILE A 76 -0.65 10.97 37.14
C ILE A 76 0.75 10.58 36.64
N TYR A 77 1.09 9.28 36.60
CA TYR A 77 2.39 8.82 36.11
C TYR A 77 2.58 9.09 34.61
N TYR A 78 1.54 8.90 33.78
CA TYR A 78 1.59 9.25 32.36
C TYR A 78 1.61 10.76 32.12
N ALA A 79 0.95 11.55 32.97
CA ALA A 79 0.99 13.01 32.89
C ALA A 79 2.38 13.57 33.28
N VAL A 80 3.04 12.97 34.28
CA VAL A 80 4.39 13.37 34.73
C VAL A 80 5.48 12.83 33.80
N ALA A 81 5.34 11.61 33.26
CA ALA A 81 6.26 11.06 32.26
C ALA A 81 6.12 11.80 30.91
N GLY A 82 4.90 12.14 30.50
CA GLY A 82 4.64 12.99 29.33
C GLY A 82 5.19 14.41 29.50
N ALA A 83 4.99 15.03 30.67
CA ALA A 83 5.56 16.34 30.97
C ALA A 83 7.10 16.32 31.08
N ALA A 84 7.68 15.22 31.60
CA ALA A 84 9.13 15.04 31.65
C ALA A 84 9.72 14.82 30.25
N MET A 85 9.05 14.10 29.36
CA MET A 85 9.50 13.91 27.97
C MET A 85 9.39 15.21 27.17
N VAL A 86 8.32 16.00 27.35
CA VAL A 86 8.19 17.35 26.78
C VAL A 86 9.24 18.31 27.36
N ALA A 87 9.56 18.21 28.65
CA ALA A 87 10.63 18.99 29.27
C ALA A 87 12.01 18.57 28.78
N VAL A 88 12.27 17.29 28.54
CA VAL A 88 13.53 16.79 27.95
C VAL A 88 13.65 17.21 26.50
N LEU A 89 12.56 17.21 25.72
CA LEU A 89 12.52 17.77 24.37
C LEU A 89 12.72 19.29 24.37
N PHE A 90 12.13 20.02 25.32
CA PHE A 90 12.35 21.47 25.49
C PHE A 90 13.78 21.78 25.93
N ILE A 91 14.36 20.98 26.83
CA ILE A 91 15.74 21.13 27.29
C ILE A 91 16.70 20.76 26.17
N ALA A 92 16.45 19.70 25.39
CA ALA A 92 17.23 19.40 24.18
C ALA A 92 17.15 20.57 23.19
N PHE A 93 15.97 21.14 22.94
CA PHE A 93 15.80 22.29 22.05
C PHE A 93 16.47 23.58 22.56
N ASN A 94 16.69 23.73 23.87
CA ASN A 94 17.29 24.92 24.49
C ASN A 94 18.76 24.76 24.91
N PHE A 95 19.27 23.54 25.09
CA PHE A 95 20.64 23.26 25.55
C PHE A 95 21.58 22.71 24.47
N PHE A 96 21.10 22.44 23.24
CA PHE A 96 22.02 22.40 22.11
C PHE A 96 22.57 23.81 21.88
N PRO A 97 23.90 24.01 21.99
CA PRO A 97 24.50 25.33 21.89
C PRO A 97 24.16 25.91 20.53
N SER A 98 23.74 27.18 20.57
CA SER A 98 23.20 28.00 19.49
C SER A 98 24.16 28.08 18.30
N GLY A 99 24.25 27.03 17.50
CA GLY A 99 24.72 27.11 16.13
C GLY A 99 23.63 27.78 15.30
N ASN A 100 23.54 29.11 15.37
CA ASN A 100 22.81 30.00 14.47
C ASN A 100 21.59 29.40 13.73
N PHE A 101 20.65 28.79 14.45
CA PHE A 101 19.27 28.73 13.98
C PHE A 101 18.65 30.07 14.32
N ASN A 102 18.95 31.09 13.50
CA ASN A 102 18.05 32.22 13.40
C ASN A 102 16.69 31.62 12.99
N PRO A 103 15.64 31.72 13.82
CA PRO A 103 14.31 31.44 13.32
C PRO A 103 14.14 32.41 12.16
N ILE A 104 14.03 31.85 10.96
CA ILE A 104 13.84 32.62 9.75
C ILE A 104 12.50 33.33 9.93
N GLU A 105 12.56 34.57 10.39
CA GLU A 105 11.49 35.56 10.40
C GLU A 105 11.31 36.10 8.96
N GLN A 106 11.48 35.25 7.95
CA GLN A 106 11.01 35.49 6.60
C GLN A 106 9.61 34.90 6.51
N GLN A 107 8.62 35.78 6.61
CA GLN A 107 7.35 35.72 5.91
C GLN A 107 6.86 34.29 5.56
N GLY A 108 6.09 33.70 6.47
CA GLY A 108 4.71 33.28 6.20
C GLY A 108 4.39 32.24 5.11
N ASP A 109 5.35 31.77 4.32
CA ASP A 109 5.19 30.70 3.33
C ASP A 109 5.87 29.44 3.86
N ILE A 110 5.34 28.97 4.99
CA ILE A 110 5.60 27.62 5.48
C ILE A 110 5.03 26.69 4.43
N LEU A 111 5.90 26.12 3.57
CA LEU A 111 5.68 25.01 2.63
C LEU A 111 4.24 24.47 2.61
N LYS A 112 3.34 25.18 1.92
CA LYS A 112 2.00 24.67 1.64
C LYS A 112 2.11 23.72 0.45
N LEU A 113 1.96 22.42 0.71
CA LEU A 113 1.55 21.47 -0.32
C LEU A 113 0.13 21.87 -0.71
N SER A 114 0.02 22.74 -1.72
CA SER A 114 -1.27 23.11 -2.29
C SER A 114 -1.83 21.89 -3.00
N LEU A 115 -2.95 21.36 -2.50
CA LEU A 115 -3.68 20.29 -3.18
C LEU A 115 -4.44 20.81 -4.42
N SER A 116 -4.66 22.12 -4.48
CA SER A 116 -5.36 22.72 -5.62
C SER A 116 -4.53 22.64 -6.90
N PRO A 117 -5.11 22.09 -7.97
CA PRO A 117 -4.39 21.79 -9.18
C PRO A 117 -3.92 23.07 -9.88
N LYS A 118 -2.65 23.11 -10.27
CA LYS A 118 -2.12 24.13 -11.18
C LYS A 118 -1.92 23.52 -12.55
N ILE A 119 -2.53 24.13 -13.56
CA ILE A 119 -2.42 23.68 -14.94
C ILE A 119 -1.58 24.69 -15.72
N SER A 120 -0.48 24.23 -16.30
CA SER A 120 0.40 25.03 -17.17
C SER A 120 0.26 24.58 -18.63
N ASN A 121 0.19 25.51 -19.56
CA ASN A 121 0.00 25.19 -20.99
C ASN A 121 1.35 25.05 -21.69
N LEU A 122 1.51 23.98 -22.46
CA LEU A 122 2.64 23.73 -23.34
C LEU A 122 2.23 23.84 -24.81
N SER A 123 3.21 23.74 -25.72
CA SER A 123 2.95 23.62 -27.15
C SER A 123 2.21 22.32 -27.47
N GLY A 124 1.50 22.28 -28.61
CA GLY A 124 0.86 21.05 -29.10
C GLY A 124 1.82 19.87 -29.18
N SER A 125 1.31 18.69 -28.87
CA SER A 125 2.05 17.42 -28.82
C SER A 125 3.33 17.42 -27.96
N ALA A 126 3.39 18.22 -26.88
CA ALA A 126 4.58 18.37 -26.04
C ALA A 126 5.00 17.10 -25.27
N PHE A 127 4.13 16.09 -25.14
CA PHE A 127 4.45 14.83 -24.46
C PHE A 127 4.95 13.74 -25.43
N GLY A 128 5.21 14.10 -26.69
CA GLY A 128 5.58 13.15 -27.74
C GLY A 128 4.38 12.37 -28.29
N SER A 129 4.65 11.31 -29.04
CA SER A 129 3.63 10.40 -29.58
C SER A 129 2.91 9.66 -28.45
N LEU A 130 1.60 9.55 -28.49
CA LEU A 130 0.79 8.78 -27.54
C LEU A 130 0.38 7.40 -28.09
N GLY A 131 0.77 7.06 -29.32
CA GLY A 131 0.37 5.80 -29.97
C GLY A 131 0.74 4.54 -29.18
N ASP A 132 1.89 4.52 -28.52
CA ASP A 132 2.42 3.32 -27.84
C ASP A 132 1.78 3.07 -26.46
N LEU A 133 1.15 4.08 -25.86
CA LEU A 133 0.46 3.97 -24.56
C LEU A 133 -0.68 2.96 -24.57
N ALA A 134 -1.25 2.73 -25.74
CA ALA A 134 -2.32 1.78 -25.92
C ALA A 134 -1.82 0.34 -25.91
N ILE A 135 -0.53 0.04 -26.13
CA ILE A 135 -0.02 -1.32 -26.47
C ILE A 135 0.67 -2.02 -25.29
N GLU A 136 1.35 -1.29 -24.40
CA GLU A 136 2.22 -1.89 -23.36
C GLU A 136 1.48 -2.75 -22.31
N ASP A 137 0.16 -2.61 -22.17
CA ASP A 137 -0.58 -3.26 -21.08
C ASP A 137 -0.98 -4.73 -21.39
N SER A 138 -1.10 -5.12 -22.67
CA SER A 138 -1.53 -6.49 -23.01
C SER A 138 -0.43 -7.55 -22.85
N GLN A 139 0.84 -7.14 -22.76
CA GLN A 139 1.98 -8.04 -22.53
C GLN A 139 2.44 -8.06 -21.07
N ASN A 140 1.99 -7.13 -20.22
CA ASN A 140 2.43 -7.00 -18.83
C ASN A 140 1.36 -7.36 -17.78
N LEU A 141 0.24 -7.96 -18.18
CA LEU A 141 -0.79 -8.50 -17.27
C LEU A 141 -0.28 -9.59 -16.29
N THR A 142 0.99 -10.01 -16.38
CA THR A 142 1.65 -10.92 -15.43
C THR A 142 2.82 -10.32 -14.66
N MET A 143 3.23 -9.07 -14.85
CA MET A 143 4.31 -8.44 -14.07
C MET A 143 4.14 -6.92 -13.91
N GLY A 144 3.05 -6.51 -13.24
CA GLY A 144 2.85 -5.14 -12.74
C GLY A 144 3.13 -4.98 -11.25
N GLU A 145 3.82 -5.93 -10.62
CA GLU A 145 4.08 -5.95 -9.17
C GLU A 145 5.37 -5.19 -8.77
N GLU A 146 6.14 -4.64 -9.72
CA GLU A 146 7.44 -3.99 -9.45
C GLU A 146 7.53 -2.48 -9.69
N ALA A 147 6.43 -1.78 -9.94
CA ALA A 147 6.45 -0.30 -10.01
C ALA A 147 5.37 0.40 -9.18
N VAL A 148 4.79 -0.26 -8.18
CA VAL A 148 4.47 0.47 -6.95
C VAL A 148 5.82 0.72 -6.30
N PRO A 149 6.27 1.96 -6.04
CA PRO A 149 7.45 2.13 -5.22
C PRO A 149 7.20 1.34 -3.94
N ARG A 150 8.05 0.34 -3.68
CA ARG A 150 8.04 -0.59 -2.54
C ARG A 150 8.06 0.12 -1.16
N ALA A 151 7.91 1.45 -1.14
CA ALA A 151 7.74 2.33 -0.01
C ALA A 151 6.27 2.72 0.29
N SER A 152 5.31 2.46 -0.61
CA SER A 152 3.88 2.58 -0.27
C SER A 152 3.43 1.29 0.40
N GLY A 153 3.68 1.21 1.71
CA GLY A 153 3.09 0.21 2.59
C GLY A 153 1.58 0.39 2.64
N GLY A 154 0.91 -0.08 1.60
CA GLY A 154 -0.54 -0.14 1.50
C GLY A 154 -0.99 -1.56 1.78
N GLY A 155 -1.37 -1.82 3.02
CA GLY A 155 -2.22 -2.96 3.40
C GLY A 155 -3.59 -2.78 2.78
N GLY A 156 -3.68 -3.02 1.47
CA GLY A 156 -4.93 -3.30 0.78
C GLY A 156 -4.95 -4.79 0.53
N ILE A 157 -5.83 -5.51 1.22
CA ILE A 157 -6.22 -6.87 0.83
C ILE A 157 -6.96 -6.72 -0.50
N GLY A 158 -6.18 -6.65 -1.58
CA GLY A 158 -6.64 -6.94 -2.92
C GLY A 158 -6.74 -8.45 -3.03
N SER A 159 -7.95 -8.97 -2.87
CA SER A 159 -8.46 -10.15 -3.60
C SER A 159 -7.46 -11.30 -3.84
N THR A 160 -6.77 -11.76 -2.80
CA THR A 160 -6.03 -13.04 -2.76
C THR A 160 -6.46 -13.85 -1.54
N ALA A 161 -7.76 -14.08 -1.43
CA ALA A 161 -8.32 -15.09 -0.52
C ALA A 161 -9.29 -15.96 -1.29
N MET A 162 -8.77 -16.78 -2.21
CA MET A 162 -9.49 -17.95 -2.69
C MET A 162 -8.57 -19.02 -3.31
N LEU A 163 -7.47 -19.38 -2.62
CA LEU A 163 -6.79 -20.67 -2.82
C LEU A 163 -6.12 -21.08 -1.50
N ALA A 164 -6.90 -21.24 -0.43
CA ALA A 164 -6.41 -21.83 0.81
C ALA A 164 -7.54 -22.53 1.57
N SER A 165 -8.17 -23.51 0.93
CA SER A 165 -8.97 -24.52 1.64
C SER A 165 -8.99 -25.81 0.83
N ASP A 166 -7.83 -26.44 0.71
CA ASP A 166 -7.68 -27.91 0.70
C ASP A 166 -6.20 -28.27 0.49
N ALA A 167 -5.46 -28.25 1.58
CA ALA A 167 -4.17 -28.92 1.68
C ALA A 167 -4.06 -29.60 3.04
N ALA A 168 -5.04 -30.47 3.32
CA ALA A 168 -4.98 -31.47 4.37
C ALA A 168 -5.16 -32.86 3.76
N VAL A 169 -4.30 -33.24 2.81
CA VAL A 169 -3.99 -34.65 2.54
C VAL A 169 -2.50 -34.74 2.23
N SER A 170 -1.75 -35.05 3.27
CA SER A 170 -0.40 -35.60 3.16
C SER A 170 -0.48 -37.01 2.57
N GLU A 171 0.56 -37.35 1.81
CA GLU A 171 1.04 -38.71 1.48
C GLU A 171 0.49 -39.44 0.23
N ILE A 172 1.48 -39.75 -0.63
CA ILE A 172 1.54 -40.72 -1.74
C ILE A 172 1.07 -40.19 -3.11
N ALA A 173 1.99 -39.51 -3.81
CA ALA A 173 1.96 -39.43 -5.27
C ALA A 173 3.16 -40.21 -5.83
N THR A 174 2.89 -41.41 -6.31
CA THR A 174 3.80 -42.20 -7.15
C THR A 174 3.87 -41.62 -8.56
N ASP A 175 5.04 -41.81 -9.15
CA ASP A 175 5.64 -41.26 -10.38
C ASP A 175 4.93 -41.57 -11.71
N ASP A 176 3.60 -41.39 -11.84
CA ASP A 176 2.92 -41.74 -13.09
C ASP A 176 1.58 -40.99 -13.34
N MET A 177 1.62 -39.66 -13.60
CA MET A 177 0.56 -38.92 -14.33
C MET A 177 1.09 -37.60 -14.93
N ILE A 178 1.99 -37.67 -15.92
CA ILE A 178 2.26 -36.54 -16.83
C ILE A 178 1.52 -36.79 -18.15
N SER A 179 0.28 -36.29 -18.24
CA SER A 179 -0.39 -35.87 -19.49
C SER A 179 -1.86 -35.52 -19.21
N THR A 180 -2.12 -34.59 -18.30
CA THR A 180 -3.40 -33.88 -18.31
C THR A 180 -3.25 -32.72 -19.27
N LYS A 181 -3.66 -32.93 -20.53
CA LYS A 181 -4.05 -31.82 -21.40
C LYS A 181 -5.01 -30.97 -20.59
N MET A 182 -4.60 -29.76 -20.20
CA MET A 182 -5.51 -28.84 -19.52
C MET A 182 -6.68 -28.59 -20.48
N ILE A 183 -7.84 -29.18 -20.17
CA ILE A 183 -9.09 -28.85 -20.84
C ILE A 183 -9.33 -27.39 -20.51
N ALA A 184 -9.15 -26.50 -21.49
CA ALA A 184 -9.51 -25.10 -21.33
C ALA A 184 -10.97 -25.06 -20.85
N PRO A 185 -11.29 -24.40 -19.73
CA PRO A 185 -12.63 -24.41 -19.17
C PRO A 185 -13.61 -23.89 -20.23
N TYR A 186 -14.55 -24.75 -20.59
CA TYR A 186 -15.70 -24.44 -21.43
C TYR A 186 -16.81 -23.95 -20.49
N PRO A 187 -17.58 -22.90 -20.85
CA PRO A 187 -17.65 -22.21 -22.14
C PRO A 187 -16.71 -20.99 -22.22
N ARG A 188 -16.16 -20.75 -23.41
CA ARG A 188 -15.53 -19.47 -23.73
C ARG A 188 -16.64 -18.51 -24.17
N TYR A 189 -16.84 -17.44 -23.42
CA TYR A 189 -17.70 -16.33 -23.82
C TYR A 189 -16.83 -15.22 -24.42
N SER A 190 -17.33 -14.57 -25.46
CA SER A 190 -16.79 -13.33 -26.01
C SER A 190 -17.87 -12.26 -25.90
N PHE A 191 -17.50 -11.09 -25.41
CA PHE A 191 -18.44 -9.99 -25.22
C PHE A 191 -18.40 -9.07 -26.43
N ARG A 192 -19.59 -8.74 -26.94
CA ARG A 192 -19.78 -7.70 -27.94
C ARG A 192 -20.48 -6.52 -27.28
N TYR A 193 -19.85 -5.36 -27.30
CA TYR A 193 -20.39 -4.18 -26.65
C TYR A 193 -21.22 -3.35 -27.64
N VAL A 194 -22.47 -3.09 -27.28
CA VAL A 194 -23.45 -2.48 -28.18
C VAL A 194 -23.93 -1.17 -27.57
N TYR A 195 -23.70 -0.07 -28.30
CA TYR A 195 -24.27 1.24 -28.00
C TYR A 195 -25.26 1.61 -29.11
N GLU A 196 -26.49 1.95 -28.73
CA GLU A 196 -27.59 2.22 -29.68
C GLU A 196 -27.90 3.71 -29.85
N GLY A 197 -27.20 4.60 -29.12
CA GLY A 197 -27.41 6.05 -29.19
C GLY A 197 -26.60 6.73 -30.30
N GLU A 198 -26.73 8.05 -30.38
CA GLU A 198 -25.98 8.90 -31.32
C GLU A 198 -24.70 9.44 -30.65
N LEU A 199 -23.53 9.15 -31.24
CA LEU A 199 -22.25 9.72 -30.80
C LEU A 199 -21.98 11.04 -31.53
N VAL A 200 -21.56 12.05 -30.78
CA VAL A 200 -21.20 13.36 -31.33
C VAL A 200 -19.76 13.69 -30.94
N LEU A 201 -18.89 13.86 -31.94
CA LEU A 201 -17.48 14.25 -31.78
C LEU A 201 -17.31 15.69 -32.31
N ASN A 202 -17.15 16.67 -31.41
CA ASN A 202 -17.23 18.09 -31.74
C ASN A 202 -15.88 18.85 -31.76
N SER A 203 -14.76 18.15 -31.61
CA SER A 203 -13.44 18.79 -31.48
C SER A 203 -12.42 18.13 -32.40
N ASP A 204 -11.63 18.94 -33.10
CA ASP A 204 -10.49 18.46 -33.91
C ASP A 204 -9.24 18.21 -33.06
N GLU A 205 -9.16 18.85 -31.89
CA GLU A 205 -8.09 18.70 -30.92
C GLU A 205 -8.67 18.62 -29.50
N LEU A 206 -8.02 17.83 -28.64
CA LEU A 206 -8.37 17.68 -27.24
C LEU A 206 -7.13 17.84 -26.36
N ASP A 207 -7.36 18.30 -25.13
CA ASP A 207 -6.31 18.54 -24.15
C ASP A 207 -5.91 17.24 -23.45
N VAL A 208 -4.62 16.89 -23.52
CA VAL A 208 -4.00 15.85 -22.70
C VAL A 208 -3.24 16.53 -21.58
N TYR A 209 -3.24 15.90 -20.40
CA TYR A 209 -2.55 16.41 -19.22
C TYR A 209 -1.41 15.48 -18.83
N ARG A 210 -0.30 16.04 -18.36
CA ARG A 210 0.79 15.31 -17.72
C ARG A 210 0.90 15.76 -16.28
N LYS A 211 0.92 14.82 -15.34
CA LYS A 211 1.14 15.12 -13.92
C LYS A 211 2.58 15.57 -13.70
N VAL A 212 2.76 16.68 -12.98
CA VAL A 212 4.06 17.25 -12.65
C VAL A 212 4.46 16.83 -11.24
N LYS A 213 5.60 16.17 -11.12
CA LYS A 213 6.18 15.83 -9.81
C LYS A 213 6.87 17.06 -9.22
N ASN A 214 6.30 17.64 -8.16
CA ASN A 214 6.88 18.83 -7.52
C ASN A 214 7.95 18.46 -6.47
N LEU A 215 9.18 18.27 -6.93
CA LEU A 215 10.32 17.94 -6.06
C LEU A 215 10.82 19.14 -5.23
N SER A 216 10.24 20.33 -5.38
CA SER A 216 10.71 21.54 -4.70
C SER A 216 10.50 21.43 -3.18
N ALA A 217 9.39 20.84 -2.75
CA ALA A 217 9.12 20.60 -1.34
C ALA A 217 10.15 19.62 -0.75
N ALA A 218 10.41 18.49 -1.42
CA ALA A 218 11.41 17.50 -1.01
C ALA A 218 12.81 18.11 -0.80
N LYS A 219 13.24 18.97 -1.72
CA LYS A 219 14.54 19.68 -1.64
C LYS A 219 14.56 20.73 -0.52
N ALA A 220 13.49 21.51 -0.37
CA ALA A 220 13.38 22.52 0.68
C ALA A 220 13.41 21.88 2.08
N PHE A 221 12.72 20.76 2.27
CA PHE A 221 12.78 20.00 3.52
C PHE A 221 14.16 19.38 3.76
N ALA A 222 14.79 18.78 2.74
CA ALA A 222 16.12 18.20 2.88
C ALA A 222 17.16 19.19 3.40
N GLY A 223 17.12 20.44 2.93
CA GLY A 223 18.03 21.50 3.38
C GLY A 223 17.94 21.88 4.86
N GLN A 224 16.87 21.49 5.55
CA GLN A 224 16.75 21.63 7.01
C GLN A 224 17.38 20.43 7.74
N PHE A 225 17.24 19.22 7.20
CA PHE A 225 17.78 18.00 7.80
C PHE A 225 19.28 17.84 7.59
N THR A 226 19.85 18.31 6.48
CA THR A 226 21.30 18.26 6.25
C THR A 226 22.10 19.15 7.20
N LYS A 227 21.42 20.06 7.92
CA LYS A 227 22.03 20.90 8.98
C LYS A 227 21.90 20.28 10.37
N ALA A 228 21.13 19.19 10.52
CA ALA A 228 20.96 18.52 11.79
C ALA A 228 22.17 17.62 12.06
N ASP A 229 22.83 17.85 13.20
CA ASP A 229 23.87 16.94 13.69
C ASP A 229 23.20 15.75 14.38
N LEU A 230 23.24 14.59 13.72
CA LEU A 230 22.71 13.34 14.29
C LEU A 230 23.73 12.64 15.21
N GLY A 231 24.93 13.20 15.39
CA GLY A 231 26.02 12.67 16.22
C GLY A 231 26.69 11.40 15.68
N LEU A 232 25.96 10.55 14.97
CA LEU A 232 26.44 9.30 14.37
C LEU A 232 26.77 9.44 12.87
N LEU A 233 26.17 10.43 12.21
CA LEU A 233 26.27 10.63 10.77
C LEU A 233 26.13 12.12 10.44
N ASP A 234 27.10 12.64 9.69
CA ASP A 234 27.01 13.98 9.11
C ASP A 234 26.21 13.92 7.79
N LEU A 235 24.93 14.28 7.88
CA LEU A 235 24.05 14.38 6.72
C LEU A 235 24.48 15.51 5.75
N GLY A 236 25.25 16.48 6.22
CA GLY A 236 25.81 17.56 5.41
C GLY A 236 26.93 17.11 4.48
N SER A 237 27.55 15.95 4.73
CA SER A 237 28.58 15.37 3.86
C SER A 237 28.03 14.79 2.54
N PHE A 238 26.71 14.66 2.42
CA PHE A 238 26.06 14.10 1.23
C PHE A 238 25.68 15.23 0.27
N GLU A 239 26.04 15.07 -1.01
CA GLU A 239 25.67 16.01 -2.05
C GLU A 239 24.30 15.66 -2.65
N ASN A 240 23.54 16.69 -3.06
CA ASN A 240 22.24 16.55 -3.73
C ASN A 240 21.20 15.76 -2.93
N THR A 241 21.25 15.83 -1.59
CA THR A 241 20.29 15.16 -0.71
C THR A 241 18.86 15.65 -0.96
N MET A 242 17.93 14.71 -1.04
CA MET A 242 16.49 14.96 -1.04
C MET A 242 15.80 14.10 0.01
N LEU A 243 14.78 14.65 0.65
CA LEU A 243 13.93 13.90 1.55
C LEU A 243 12.85 13.22 0.73
N GLN A 244 12.86 11.88 0.70
CA GLN A 244 11.92 11.12 -0.12
C GLN A 244 10.64 10.76 0.65
N ASN A 245 10.77 10.19 1.86
CA ASN A 245 9.65 9.69 2.64
C ASN A 245 9.70 10.21 4.08
N ILE A 246 8.55 10.58 4.63
CA ILE A 246 8.34 10.86 6.06
C ILE A 246 7.27 9.89 6.56
N SER A 247 7.53 9.23 7.68
CA SER A 247 6.54 8.38 8.35
C SER A 247 6.28 8.87 9.77
N LEU A 248 5.01 9.02 10.13
CA LEU A 248 4.53 9.47 11.43
C LEU A 248 3.60 8.40 12.00
N VAL A 249 3.65 8.18 13.32
CA VAL A 249 2.82 7.18 13.99
C VAL A 249 2.07 7.83 15.13
N GLU A 250 0.74 7.76 15.13
CA GLU A 250 -0.08 8.15 16.28
C GLU A 250 -0.11 6.99 17.29
N ASP A 251 0.40 7.25 18.49
CA ASP A 251 0.45 6.28 19.58
C ASP A 251 -0.76 6.39 20.53
N ARG A 252 -1.93 6.00 20.05
CA ARG A 252 -3.20 6.02 20.80
C ARG A 252 -4.18 5.02 20.22
N ASP A 253 -5.25 4.68 20.95
CA ASP A 253 -6.32 3.82 20.44
C ASP A 253 -6.86 4.34 19.09
N PHE A 254 -6.98 3.44 18.11
CA PHE A 254 -7.31 3.76 16.73
C PHE A 254 -6.35 4.78 16.07
N GLY A 255 -5.09 4.76 16.49
CA GLY A 255 -4.03 5.60 15.93
C GLY A 255 -3.70 5.23 14.47
N TYR A 256 -3.06 6.16 13.78
CA TYR A 256 -2.72 6.03 12.36
C TYR A 256 -1.21 5.98 12.14
N TRP A 257 -0.82 5.27 11.09
CA TRP A 257 0.48 5.40 10.46
C TRP A 257 0.33 6.29 9.22
N VAL A 258 0.96 7.45 9.22
CA VAL A 258 0.89 8.42 8.11
C VAL A 258 2.22 8.39 7.37
N ASN A 259 2.18 8.17 6.06
CA ASN A 259 3.34 8.22 5.21
C ASN A 259 3.17 9.30 4.14
N VAL A 260 4.20 10.13 4.02
CA VAL A 260 4.28 11.22 3.04
C VAL A 260 5.46 10.94 2.13
N ASN A 261 5.18 10.59 0.88
CA ASN A 261 6.18 10.51 -0.18
C ASN A 261 6.30 11.89 -0.84
N LEU A 262 7.35 12.63 -0.49
CA LEU A 262 7.62 13.96 -1.03
C LEU A 262 8.16 13.92 -2.46
N GLY A 263 8.68 12.77 -2.92
CA GLY A 263 9.13 12.60 -4.31
C GLY A 263 7.95 12.52 -5.30
N GLU A 264 6.89 11.84 -4.89
CA GLU A 264 5.65 11.68 -5.68
C GLU A 264 4.55 12.68 -5.27
N GLY A 265 4.74 13.40 -4.17
CA GLY A 265 3.73 14.31 -3.61
C GLY A 265 2.48 13.58 -3.11
N VAL A 266 2.63 12.35 -2.59
CA VAL A 266 1.53 11.47 -2.17
C VAL A 266 1.53 11.30 -0.66
N ILE A 267 0.36 11.37 -0.05
CA ILE A 267 0.09 11.09 1.35
C ILE A 267 -0.76 9.82 1.43
N SER A 268 -0.37 8.91 2.32
CA SER A 268 -1.14 7.75 2.71
C SER A 268 -1.32 7.73 4.23
N ILE A 269 -2.49 7.30 4.68
CA ILE A 269 -2.84 7.12 6.08
C ILE A 269 -3.33 5.68 6.19
N ASN A 270 -2.69 4.90 7.06
CA ASN A 270 -3.08 3.53 7.33
C ASN A 270 -3.36 3.35 8.82
N GLN A 271 -4.05 2.27 9.16
CA GLN A 271 -4.21 1.88 10.55
C GLN A 271 -2.82 1.62 11.17
N ASN A 272 -2.60 2.11 12.38
CA ASN A 272 -1.56 1.55 13.22
C ASN A 272 -2.10 0.25 13.83
N TRP A 273 -1.81 -0.90 13.23
CA TRP A 273 -2.39 -2.19 13.62
C TRP A 273 -2.16 -2.54 15.10
N GLU A 274 -1.06 -2.09 15.71
CA GLU A 274 -0.79 -2.26 17.16
C GLU A 274 -1.84 -1.55 18.05
N ARG A 275 -2.49 -0.54 17.49
CA ARG A 275 -3.49 0.32 18.15
C ARG A 275 -4.92 0.11 17.65
N TRP A 276 -5.11 -0.75 16.65
CA TRP A 276 -6.41 -1.15 16.09
C TRP A 276 -6.76 -2.59 16.50
N ARG A 277 -6.69 -2.88 17.81
CA ARG A 277 -6.92 -4.23 18.33
C ARG A 277 -8.40 -4.54 18.42
N ASP A 278 -8.80 -5.65 17.80
CA ASP A 278 -10.14 -6.21 17.98
C ASP A 278 -10.15 -7.08 19.22
N THR A 279 -10.45 -6.47 20.36
CA THR A 279 -10.41 -7.19 21.63
C THR A 279 -11.45 -8.31 21.73
N ASP A 280 -12.45 -8.36 20.84
CA ASP A 280 -13.47 -9.41 20.88
C ASP A 280 -13.06 -10.59 20.00
N LEU A 281 -12.52 -10.35 18.80
CA LEU A 281 -11.90 -11.40 17.98
C LEU A 281 -10.67 -12.01 18.67
N GLU A 282 -9.83 -11.21 19.34
CA GLU A 282 -8.66 -11.71 20.07
C GLU A 282 -9.01 -12.65 21.23
N LYS A 283 -10.23 -12.56 21.77
CA LYS A 283 -10.73 -13.44 22.82
C LYS A 283 -11.39 -14.70 22.28
N CYS A 284 -11.63 -14.81 20.97
CA CYS A 284 -12.25 -15.98 20.39
C CYS A 284 -11.33 -17.19 20.45
N GLN A 285 -11.89 -18.32 20.91
CA GLN A 285 -11.16 -19.59 21.08
C GLN A 285 -11.78 -20.74 20.27
N ASP A 286 -12.96 -20.52 19.68
CA ASP A 286 -13.70 -21.51 18.93
C ASP A 286 -14.42 -20.90 17.71
N GLU A 287 -14.81 -21.77 16.78
CA GLU A 287 -15.51 -21.40 15.53
C GLU A 287 -16.80 -20.63 15.79
N LYS A 288 -17.52 -20.99 16.86
CA LYS A 288 -18.79 -20.36 17.21
C LYS A 288 -18.58 -18.89 17.59
N CYS A 289 -17.48 -18.57 18.26
CA CYS A 289 -17.11 -17.20 18.57
C CYS A 289 -16.77 -16.42 17.29
N PHE A 290 -15.97 -17.00 16.40
CA PHE A 290 -15.62 -16.36 15.12
C PHE A 290 -16.86 -16.09 14.26
N GLU A 291 -17.76 -17.07 14.12
CA GLU A 291 -19.02 -16.90 13.39
C GLU A 291 -19.95 -15.87 14.04
N ALA A 292 -19.94 -15.74 15.38
CA ALA A 292 -20.70 -14.69 16.07
C ALA A 292 -20.12 -13.27 15.88
N GLN A 293 -18.86 -13.16 15.45
CA GLN A 293 -18.19 -11.89 15.15
C GLN A 293 -18.23 -11.54 13.66
N ARG A 294 -18.75 -12.44 12.82
CA ARG A 294 -18.85 -12.26 11.38
C ARG A 294 -19.89 -11.19 11.06
N LEU A 295 -19.51 -10.24 10.20
CA LEU A 295 -20.40 -9.18 9.73
C LEU A 295 -21.51 -9.75 8.84
N SER A 296 -22.72 -9.23 9.02
CA SER A 296 -23.84 -9.47 8.13
C SER A 296 -24.14 -8.24 7.27
N LEU A 297 -25.07 -8.38 6.30
CA LEU A 297 -25.45 -7.25 5.46
C LEU A 297 -26.11 -6.12 6.27
N GLU A 298 -26.80 -6.46 7.35
CA GLU A 298 -27.44 -5.50 8.25
C GLU A 298 -26.44 -4.64 9.03
N ASP A 299 -25.20 -5.12 9.19
CA ASP A 299 -24.11 -4.35 9.82
C ASP A 299 -23.51 -3.31 8.87
N VAL A 300 -23.79 -3.40 7.56
CA VAL A 300 -23.28 -2.47 6.56
C VAL A 300 -24.05 -1.14 6.66
N PRO A 301 -23.39 -0.02 6.99
CA PRO A 301 -24.05 1.28 7.05
C PRO A 301 -24.51 1.72 5.66
N SER A 302 -25.52 2.59 5.61
CA SER A 302 -25.95 3.17 4.35
C SER A 302 -24.85 4.00 3.68
N ASP A 303 -24.89 4.14 2.35
CA ASP A 303 -23.95 4.96 1.57
C ASP A 303 -23.79 6.37 2.16
N ALA A 304 -24.91 7.02 2.51
CA ALA A 304 -24.89 8.35 3.13
C ALA A 304 -24.19 8.38 4.49
N SER A 305 -24.26 7.29 5.27
CA SER A 305 -23.58 7.16 6.56
C SER A 305 -22.07 6.96 6.36
N LEU A 306 -21.67 6.12 5.41
CA LEU A 306 -20.26 5.90 5.04
C LEU A 306 -19.62 7.21 4.54
N ILE A 307 -20.27 7.92 3.62
CA ILE A 307 -19.82 9.23 3.11
C ILE A 307 -19.72 10.24 4.26
N LYS A 308 -20.67 10.24 5.20
CA LYS A 308 -20.63 11.14 6.37
C LYS A 308 -19.44 10.85 7.30
N ILE A 309 -19.10 9.57 7.52
CA ILE A 309 -17.93 9.18 8.30
C ILE A 309 -16.65 9.66 7.61
N ALA A 310 -16.51 9.39 6.31
CA ALA A 310 -15.37 9.83 5.50
C ALA A 310 -15.23 11.37 5.49
N ASN A 311 -16.30 12.11 5.20
CA ASN A 311 -16.30 13.58 5.19
C ASN A 311 -15.94 14.18 6.56
N SER A 312 -16.36 13.54 7.65
CA SER A 312 -16.03 14.02 8.99
C SER A 312 -14.56 13.82 9.30
N PHE A 313 -13.99 12.68 8.92
CA PHE A 313 -12.56 12.44 9.04
C PHE A 313 -11.73 13.45 8.23
N MET A 314 -12.06 13.67 6.96
CA MET A 314 -11.34 14.63 6.09
C MET A 314 -11.33 16.03 6.72
N ARG A 315 -12.50 16.50 7.17
CA ARG A 315 -12.65 17.81 7.84
C ARG A 315 -11.88 17.90 9.16
N GLU A 316 -11.96 16.87 10.01
CA GLU A 316 -11.25 16.82 11.30
C GLU A 316 -9.74 16.83 11.14
N ARG A 317 -9.22 16.28 10.04
CA ARG A 317 -7.79 16.25 9.70
C ARG A 317 -7.34 17.45 8.86
N GLY A 318 -8.24 18.39 8.55
CA GLY A 318 -7.93 19.56 7.74
C GLY A 318 -7.54 19.21 6.29
N ILE A 319 -8.03 18.08 5.78
CA ILE A 319 -7.83 17.68 4.39
C ILE A 319 -8.90 18.39 3.56
N ASP A 320 -8.46 19.25 2.65
CA ASP A 320 -9.34 19.94 1.72
C ASP A 320 -9.87 18.94 0.68
N ILE A 321 -11.18 18.96 0.47
CA ILE A 321 -11.87 18.13 -0.52
C ILE A 321 -12.55 18.95 -1.61
N GLY A 322 -12.36 20.28 -1.64
CA GLY A 322 -13.05 21.18 -2.56
C GLY A 322 -12.71 20.95 -4.04
N ASP A 323 -11.55 20.34 -4.32
CA ASP A 323 -11.06 20.06 -5.67
C ASP A 323 -11.42 18.63 -6.15
N PHE A 324 -12.26 17.90 -5.41
CA PHE A 324 -12.73 16.55 -5.78
C PHE A 324 -14.22 16.54 -6.17
N GLY A 325 -14.60 15.52 -6.92
CA GLY A 325 -15.97 15.27 -7.33
C GLY A 325 -16.87 14.79 -6.20
N GLU A 326 -18.12 14.50 -6.54
CA GLU A 326 -19.07 13.90 -5.61
C GLU A 326 -18.55 12.53 -5.13
N PRO A 327 -18.54 12.26 -3.82
CA PRO A 327 -18.00 11.01 -3.31
C PRO A 327 -18.92 9.82 -3.61
N GLU A 328 -18.33 8.69 -4.01
CA GLU A 328 -19.03 7.46 -4.35
C GLU A 328 -18.55 6.27 -3.51
N ILE A 329 -19.45 5.30 -3.25
CA ILE A 329 -19.09 4.07 -2.54
C ILE A 329 -18.56 3.04 -3.53
N ASP A 330 -17.44 2.41 -3.19
CA ASP A 330 -16.96 1.25 -3.93
C ASP A 330 -17.82 0.02 -3.62
N LYS A 331 -18.69 -0.32 -4.58
CA LYS A 331 -19.65 -1.43 -4.46
C LYS A 331 -19.16 -2.75 -5.05
N ARG A 332 -17.88 -2.88 -5.45
CA ARG A 332 -17.36 -4.13 -6.04
C ARG A 332 -17.55 -5.35 -5.13
N TRP A 333 -17.48 -5.17 -3.81
CA TRP A 333 -17.75 -6.25 -2.85
C TRP A 333 -19.21 -6.73 -2.90
N PHE A 334 -20.15 -5.81 -3.15
CA PHE A 334 -21.57 -6.10 -3.18
C PHE A 334 -21.95 -6.97 -4.38
N GLU A 335 -21.23 -6.84 -5.49
CA GLU A 335 -21.42 -7.68 -6.67
C GLU A 335 -21.12 -9.16 -6.37
N ASN A 336 -20.06 -9.43 -5.60
CA ASN A 336 -19.74 -10.78 -5.15
C ASN A 336 -20.79 -11.30 -4.16
N TYR A 337 -21.29 -10.43 -3.28
CA TYR A 337 -22.40 -10.76 -2.38
C TYR A 337 -23.65 -11.17 -3.18
N GLU A 338 -24.07 -10.38 -4.17
CA GLU A 338 -25.24 -10.62 -5.03
C GLU A 338 -25.12 -11.93 -5.82
N ARG A 339 -23.92 -12.31 -6.25
CA ARG A 339 -23.66 -13.57 -6.98
C ARG A 339 -23.57 -14.80 -6.10
N THR A 340 -23.34 -14.65 -4.79
CA THR A 340 -23.22 -15.79 -3.88
C THR A 340 -24.57 -16.47 -3.71
N GLU A 341 -24.67 -17.77 -4.01
CA GLU A 341 -25.93 -18.54 -3.87
C GLU A 341 -26.42 -18.57 -2.43
N ASN A 342 -25.53 -18.93 -1.49
CA ASN A 342 -25.86 -18.92 -0.07
C ASN A 342 -25.40 -17.61 0.60
N LYS A 343 -26.34 -16.67 0.77
CA LYS A 343 -26.09 -15.37 1.39
C LYS A 343 -25.56 -15.45 2.82
N THR A 344 -25.85 -16.53 3.56
CA THR A 344 -25.32 -16.69 4.94
C THR A 344 -23.81 -16.90 4.95
N ASN A 345 -23.24 -17.38 3.84
CA ASN A 345 -21.81 -17.64 3.71
C ASN A 345 -21.11 -16.58 2.85
N ALA A 346 -21.82 -15.54 2.42
CA ALA A 346 -21.21 -14.45 1.67
C ALA A 346 -20.22 -13.67 2.56
N TYR A 347 -19.11 -13.27 1.96
CA TYR A 347 -18.11 -12.46 2.65
C TYR A 347 -18.52 -10.98 2.60
N ILE A 348 -18.63 -10.36 3.78
CA ILE A 348 -18.82 -8.92 3.93
C ILE A 348 -17.49 -8.34 4.39
N PRO A 349 -16.88 -7.41 3.64
CA PRO A 349 -15.61 -6.83 4.05
C PRO A 349 -15.80 -5.93 5.27
N GLU A 350 -14.85 -5.98 6.21
CA GLU A 350 -14.85 -5.06 7.35
C GLU A 350 -14.57 -3.61 6.96
N THR A 351 -14.03 -3.39 5.76
CA THR A 351 -13.68 -2.06 5.25
C THR A 351 -14.39 -1.81 3.92
N ILE A 352 -15.10 -0.69 3.85
CA ILE A 352 -15.72 -0.20 2.62
C ILE A 352 -15.09 1.13 2.24
N SER A 353 -14.73 1.27 0.98
CA SER A 353 -14.11 2.50 0.47
C SER A 353 -15.14 3.52 0.01
N VAL A 354 -14.90 4.78 0.37
CA VAL A 354 -15.49 5.96 -0.24
C VAL A 354 -14.44 6.57 -1.18
N ILE A 355 -14.78 6.76 -2.45
CA ILE A 355 -13.91 7.32 -3.48
C ILE A 355 -14.31 8.78 -3.67
N TYR A 356 -13.34 9.69 -3.57
CA TYR A 356 -13.48 11.10 -3.93
C TYR A 356 -12.78 11.31 -5.27
N PRO A 357 -13.53 11.40 -6.39
CA PRO A 357 -12.95 11.46 -7.72
C PRO A 357 -12.05 12.68 -7.89
N THR A 358 -10.86 12.49 -8.47
CA THR A 358 -10.02 13.63 -8.86
C THR A 358 -10.70 14.40 -9.99
N LEU A 359 -10.77 15.73 -9.87
CA LEU A 359 -11.22 16.61 -10.94
C LEU A 359 -10.05 17.35 -11.58
N VAL A 360 -10.01 17.38 -12.91
CA VAL A 360 -9.09 18.20 -13.70
C VAL A 360 -9.90 18.89 -14.79
N ASP A 361 -9.87 20.24 -14.81
CA ASP A 361 -10.73 21.06 -15.68
C ASP A 361 -12.22 20.62 -15.62
N ASN A 362 -12.72 20.36 -14.40
CA ASN A 362 -14.07 19.87 -14.08
C ASN A 362 -14.45 18.51 -14.69
N GLN A 363 -13.48 17.76 -15.22
CA GLN A 363 -13.67 16.37 -15.66
C GLN A 363 -13.18 15.41 -14.59
N SER A 364 -13.93 14.33 -14.38
CA SER A 364 -13.53 13.25 -13.50
C SER A 364 -12.44 12.41 -14.14
N VAL A 365 -11.50 11.93 -13.31
CA VAL A 365 -10.44 11.03 -13.76
C VAL A 365 -10.84 9.58 -13.49
N TYR A 366 -10.72 8.75 -14.51
CA TYR A 366 -10.91 7.30 -14.46
C TYR A 366 -9.57 6.58 -14.61
N ASP A 367 -9.49 5.34 -14.15
CA ASP A 367 -8.43 4.41 -14.53
C ASP A 367 -8.77 3.70 -15.85
N GLN A 368 -7.81 2.95 -16.40
CA GLN A 368 -7.99 2.23 -17.67
C GLN A 368 -9.01 1.09 -17.61
N SER A 369 -9.37 0.64 -16.41
CA SER A 369 -10.45 -0.35 -16.21
C SER A 369 -11.84 0.29 -16.17
N GLY A 370 -11.91 1.62 -16.22
CA GLY A 370 -13.14 2.38 -16.12
C GLY A 370 -13.60 2.59 -14.67
N GLY A 371 -12.74 2.37 -13.68
CA GLY A 371 -12.98 2.76 -12.29
C GLY A 371 -12.68 4.24 -12.06
N LEU A 372 -13.37 4.88 -11.13
CA LEU A 372 -13.04 6.26 -10.73
C LEU A 372 -11.68 6.30 -10.02
N SER A 373 -10.80 7.18 -10.50
CA SER A 373 -9.51 7.49 -9.88
C SER A 373 -9.66 8.68 -8.94
N GLY A 374 -9.05 8.59 -7.76
CA GLY A 374 -9.18 9.63 -6.74
C GLY A 374 -8.73 9.19 -5.36
N VAL A 375 -9.04 10.02 -4.37
CA VAL A 375 -8.72 9.73 -2.96
C VAL A 375 -9.67 8.66 -2.47
N ARG A 376 -9.10 7.58 -1.93
CA ARG A 376 -9.88 6.48 -1.37
C ARG A 376 -9.83 6.54 0.14
N VAL A 377 -10.97 6.76 0.77
CA VAL A 377 -11.14 6.77 2.22
C VAL A 377 -11.78 5.45 2.65
N ASN A 378 -11.01 4.64 3.35
CA ASN A 378 -11.41 3.33 3.82
C ASN A 378 -12.11 3.47 5.17
N VAL A 379 -13.37 3.05 5.26
CA VAL A 379 -14.18 3.06 6.47
C VAL A 379 -14.28 1.64 7.01
N ASN A 380 -13.73 1.40 8.19
CA ASN A 380 -13.99 0.17 8.94
C ASN A 380 -15.40 0.23 9.53
N ILE A 381 -16.27 -0.66 9.06
CA ILE A 381 -17.70 -0.66 9.40
C ILE A 381 -17.99 -1.25 10.78
N LYS A 382 -17.12 -2.16 11.27
CA LYS A 382 -17.22 -2.70 12.64
C LYS A 382 -17.06 -1.60 13.69
N TYR A 383 -16.14 -0.66 13.46
CA TYR A 383 -15.87 0.45 14.37
C TYR A 383 -16.52 1.77 13.98
N ASN A 384 -17.12 1.85 12.79
CA ASN A 384 -17.61 3.10 12.18
C ASN A 384 -16.53 4.20 12.17
N LYS A 385 -15.30 3.85 11.78
CA LYS A 385 -14.13 4.74 11.76
C LYS A 385 -13.37 4.61 10.45
N VAL A 386 -12.78 5.72 9.99
CA VAL A 386 -11.83 5.67 8.88
C VAL A 386 -10.60 4.87 9.32
N SER A 387 -10.33 3.76 8.63
CA SER A 387 -9.16 2.91 8.79
C SER A 387 -7.97 3.41 8.00
N GLY A 388 -8.21 4.05 6.86
CA GLY A 388 -7.13 4.58 6.07
C GLY A 388 -7.59 5.52 4.97
N LEU A 389 -6.60 6.12 4.33
CA LEU A 389 -6.74 7.01 3.20
C LEU A 389 -5.57 6.75 2.26
N SER A 390 -5.85 6.57 0.98
CA SER A 390 -4.81 6.39 -0.05
C SER A 390 -5.02 7.37 -1.20
N SER A 391 -3.94 7.58 -1.95
CA SER A 391 -3.94 8.37 -3.19
C SER A 391 -4.24 9.86 -3.00
N LEU A 392 -4.00 10.41 -1.80
CA LEU A 392 -4.03 11.85 -1.59
C LEU A 392 -2.76 12.47 -2.18
N SER A 393 -2.86 12.99 -3.40
CA SER A 393 -1.72 13.57 -4.11
C SER A 393 -1.87 15.06 -4.38
N VAL A 394 -0.74 15.74 -4.52
CA VAL A 394 -0.68 17.03 -5.21
C VAL A 394 -0.96 16.81 -6.69
N ASN A 395 -1.85 17.64 -7.25
CA ASN A 395 -2.40 17.48 -8.59
C ASN A 395 -1.95 18.63 -9.51
N ASP A 396 -0.64 18.88 -9.60
CA ASP A 396 -0.09 19.83 -10.59
C ASP A 396 -0.02 19.15 -11.97
N TYR A 397 -0.42 19.86 -13.03
CA TYR A 397 -0.45 19.36 -14.40
C TYR A 397 0.18 20.33 -15.41
N GLU A 398 0.76 19.74 -16.44
CA GLU A 398 1.03 20.39 -17.72
C GLU A 398 -0.03 19.95 -18.72
N LYS A 399 -0.43 20.82 -19.64
CA LYS A 399 -1.46 20.59 -20.64
C LYS A 399 -0.91 20.78 -22.04
N SER A 400 -1.25 19.87 -22.95
CA SER A 400 -0.86 19.91 -24.35
C SER A 400 -2.01 19.45 -25.23
N GLN A 401 -2.19 20.10 -26.38
CA GLN A 401 -3.23 19.73 -27.35
C GLN A 401 -2.75 18.59 -28.25
N TYR A 402 -3.68 17.67 -28.54
CA TYR A 402 -3.47 16.53 -29.42
C TYR A 402 -4.65 16.38 -30.38
N LYS A 403 -4.37 15.86 -31.58
CA LYS A 403 -5.41 15.61 -32.58
C LYS A 403 -6.44 14.61 -32.05
N ALA A 404 -7.69 15.02 -32.09
CA ALA A 404 -8.82 14.20 -31.66
C ALA A 404 -9.27 13.22 -32.75
N VAL A 405 -9.94 12.16 -32.34
CA VAL A 405 -10.64 11.25 -33.24
C VAL A 405 -11.87 11.96 -33.79
N THR A 406 -11.98 12.01 -35.12
CA THR A 406 -13.15 12.57 -35.82
C THR A 406 -14.01 11.50 -36.49
N ASP A 407 -13.51 10.27 -36.60
CA ASP A 407 -14.18 9.15 -37.25
C ASP A 407 -14.96 8.32 -36.22
N ILE A 408 -16.29 8.45 -36.23
CA ILE A 408 -17.19 7.73 -35.33
C ILE A 408 -17.14 6.22 -35.58
N GLU A 409 -17.01 5.78 -36.84
CA GLU A 409 -16.95 4.34 -37.17
C GLU A 409 -15.71 3.69 -36.54
N LYS A 410 -14.61 4.44 -36.51
CA LYS A 410 -13.38 4.00 -35.83
C LYS A 410 -13.60 3.84 -34.31
N VAL A 411 -14.33 4.74 -33.68
CA VAL A 411 -14.69 4.66 -32.24
C VAL A 411 -15.58 3.45 -32.00
N LEU A 412 -16.64 3.27 -32.79
CA LEU A 412 -17.59 2.16 -32.65
C LEU A 412 -16.92 0.79 -32.88
N ALA A 413 -16.02 0.68 -33.85
CA ALA A 413 -15.27 -0.55 -34.10
C ALA A 413 -14.37 -0.95 -32.92
N VAL A 414 -13.79 0.02 -32.22
CA VAL A 414 -12.99 -0.24 -31.00
C VAL A 414 -13.90 -0.54 -29.81
N LEU A 415 -15.06 0.15 -29.72
CA LEU A 415 -16.06 -0.07 -28.69
C LEU A 415 -16.60 -1.50 -28.72
N GLU A 416 -16.98 -2.00 -29.89
CA GLU A 416 -17.53 -3.35 -30.08
C GLU A 416 -16.60 -4.44 -29.52
N GLN A 417 -15.29 -4.17 -29.48
CA GLN A 417 -14.23 -5.07 -29.02
C GLN A 417 -13.86 -4.91 -27.52
N GLY A 418 -14.55 -4.04 -26.77
CA GLY A 418 -14.30 -3.80 -25.35
C GLY A 418 -13.22 -2.75 -25.07
N GLY A 419 -12.95 -1.88 -26.04
CA GLY A 419 -11.96 -0.82 -25.92
C GLY A 419 -10.55 -1.26 -26.28
N LEU A 420 -9.54 -0.71 -25.58
CA LEU A 420 -8.14 -1.01 -25.87
C LEU A 420 -7.72 -2.41 -25.42
N ASN A 421 -8.39 -3.00 -24.43
CA ASN A 421 -8.05 -4.32 -23.92
C ASN A 421 -8.86 -5.40 -24.65
N ARG A 422 -8.40 -5.70 -25.88
CA ARG A 422 -9.03 -6.70 -26.77
C ARG A 422 -8.83 -8.10 -26.22
N TYR A 423 -9.92 -8.73 -25.77
CA TYR A 423 -9.99 -10.19 -25.73
C TYR A 423 -11.20 -10.64 -26.53
N PHE A 424 -10.96 -10.99 -27.79
CA PHE A 424 -11.99 -11.48 -28.70
C PHE A 424 -11.60 -12.86 -29.20
N ASP A 425 -12.30 -13.89 -28.72
CA ASP A 425 -12.21 -15.23 -29.30
C ASP A 425 -13.36 -15.37 -30.31
N GLU A 426 -13.03 -15.42 -31.61
CA GLU A 426 -14.03 -15.58 -32.68
C GLU A 426 -14.83 -16.88 -32.56
N LYS A 427 -14.30 -17.88 -31.85
CA LYS A 427 -14.92 -19.20 -31.66
C LYS A 427 -15.73 -19.31 -30.38
N ALA A 428 -15.72 -18.27 -29.55
CA ALA A 428 -16.50 -18.19 -28.33
C ALA A 428 -17.96 -17.81 -28.61
N GLU A 429 -18.85 -18.19 -27.70
CA GLU A 429 -20.24 -17.74 -27.74
C GLU A 429 -20.29 -16.23 -27.50
N LYS A 430 -20.99 -15.49 -28.36
CA LYS A 430 -21.08 -14.03 -28.26
C LYS A 430 -22.22 -13.63 -27.35
N ILE A 431 -21.91 -12.85 -26.32
CA ILE A 431 -22.90 -12.20 -25.45
C ILE A 431 -22.87 -10.70 -25.73
N ASP A 432 -24.04 -10.15 -26.03
CA ASP A 432 -24.19 -8.71 -26.21
C ASP A 432 -24.27 -8.01 -24.86
N ILE A 433 -23.46 -6.97 -24.68
CA ILE A 433 -23.44 -6.11 -23.49
C ILE A 433 -23.94 -4.74 -23.90
N LEU A 434 -25.08 -4.33 -23.33
CA LEU A 434 -25.70 -3.05 -23.64
C LEU A 434 -25.02 -1.91 -22.87
N LEU A 435 -24.68 -0.86 -23.61
CA LEU A 435 -24.00 0.33 -23.10
C LEU A 435 -24.96 1.51 -23.02
N GLY A 436 -24.81 2.31 -21.96
CA GLY A 436 -25.51 3.57 -21.77
C GLY A 436 -24.83 4.74 -22.48
N GLU A 437 -25.42 5.92 -22.30
CA GLU A 437 -24.89 7.17 -22.85
C GLU A 437 -23.49 7.46 -22.29
N PRO A 438 -22.47 7.66 -23.15
CA PRO A 438 -21.12 7.92 -22.69
C PRO A 438 -20.96 9.34 -22.17
N LYS A 439 -19.99 9.53 -21.29
CA LYS A 439 -19.47 10.85 -20.91
C LYS A 439 -18.05 11.02 -21.43
N GLN A 440 -17.72 12.23 -21.87
CA GLN A 440 -16.34 12.60 -22.16
C GLN A 440 -15.66 13.01 -20.86
N GLU A 441 -14.69 12.22 -20.42
CA GLU A 441 -13.96 12.39 -19.16
C GLU A 441 -12.47 12.10 -19.39
N LEU A 442 -11.66 12.11 -18.33
CA LEU A 442 -10.22 11.85 -18.41
C LEU A 442 -9.89 10.44 -17.93
N VAL A 443 -8.89 9.81 -18.54
CA VAL A 443 -8.40 8.48 -18.17
C VAL A 443 -6.92 8.52 -17.90
N GLN A 444 -6.52 7.90 -16.79
CA GLN A 444 -5.14 7.81 -16.35
C GLN A 444 -4.38 6.73 -17.14
N TYR A 445 -3.33 7.15 -17.83
CA TYR A 445 -2.34 6.31 -18.49
C TYR A 445 -0.97 6.48 -17.84
N TRP A 446 -0.21 5.39 -17.81
CA TRP A 446 1.20 5.42 -17.43
C TRP A 446 2.03 5.28 -18.71
N ASP A 447 2.96 6.21 -18.90
CA ASP A 447 3.92 6.18 -20.00
C ASP A 447 5.30 5.91 -19.44
N TYR A 448 5.92 4.83 -19.90
CA TYR A 448 7.24 4.41 -19.45
C TYR A 448 8.25 4.66 -20.57
N ARG A 449 9.01 5.74 -20.47
CA ARG A 449 10.05 6.09 -21.46
C ARG A 449 11.35 6.40 -20.78
N ASP A 450 12.44 5.88 -21.33
CA ASP A 450 13.81 6.14 -20.86
C ASP A 450 14.00 5.84 -19.35
N GLY A 451 13.29 4.83 -18.84
CA GLY A 451 13.32 4.44 -17.42
C GLY A 451 12.58 5.40 -16.49
N VAL A 452 11.82 6.34 -17.03
CA VAL A 452 10.98 7.28 -16.29
C VAL A 452 9.50 6.93 -16.54
N SER A 453 8.75 6.80 -15.45
CA SER A 453 7.30 6.71 -15.50
C SER A 453 6.68 8.09 -15.37
N GLN A 454 5.82 8.45 -16.32
CA GLN A 454 5.00 9.65 -16.27
C GLN A 454 3.51 9.30 -16.32
N GLU A 455 2.71 10.01 -15.53
CA GLU A 455 1.25 9.87 -15.50
C GLU A 455 0.64 10.87 -16.48
N LEU A 456 -0.16 10.37 -17.41
CA LEU A 456 -0.90 11.15 -18.40
C LEU A 456 -2.40 10.99 -18.17
N LEU A 457 -3.15 12.08 -18.32
CA LEU A 457 -4.61 12.06 -18.34
C LEU A 457 -5.08 12.35 -19.76
N VAL A 458 -5.73 11.35 -20.35
CA VAL A 458 -6.14 11.37 -21.75
C VAL A 458 -7.67 11.45 -21.83
N PRO A 459 -8.24 12.36 -22.64
CA PRO A 459 -9.67 12.42 -22.90
C PRO A 459 -10.20 11.11 -23.50
N ALA A 460 -11.32 10.63 -22.97
CA ALA A 460 -11.95 9.39 -23.39
C ALA A 460 -13.47 9.46 -23.26
N LEU A 461 -14.16 8.61 -24.04
CA LEU A 461 -15.56 8.29 -23.80
C LEU A 461 -15.65 7.15 -22.78
N ILE A 462 -16.42 7.37 -21.72
CA ILE A 462 -16.70 6.40 -20.66
C ILE A 462 -18.14 5.92 -20.85
N PHE A 463 -18.30 4.69 -21.35
CA PHE A 463 -19.59 4.07 -21.59
C PHE A 463 -19.99 3.23 -20.37
N PRO A 464 -21.07 3.57 -19.64
CA PRO A 464 -21.54 2.75 -18.54
C PRO A 464 -22.19 1.47 -19.06
N ILE A 465 -21.94 0.36 -18.39
CA ILE A 465 -22.60 -0.92 -18.69
C ILE A 465 -23.96 -0.93 -17.99
N LEU A 466 -25.04 -1.11 -18.76
CA LEU A 466 -26.40 -1.05 -18.24
C LEU A 466 -26.79 -2.35 -17.54
N GLU A 467 -26.42 -3.48 -18.14
CA GLU A 467 -26.79 -4.81 -17.67
C GLU A 467 -25.58 -5.75 -17.74
N LYS A 468 -25.32 -6.45 -16.64
CA LYS A 468 -24.27 -7.45 -16.56
C LYS A 468 -24.82 -8.83 -16.96
N PRO A 469 -24.03 -9.66 -17.66
CA PRO A 469 -24.50 -10.96 -18.11
C PRO A 469 -24.67 -11.91 -16.92
N GLU A 470 -25.81 -12.60 -16.86
CA GLU A 470 -26.08 -13.60 -15.82
C GLU A 470 -25.20 -14.85 -16.02
N GLY A 471 -24.79 -15.48 -14.91
CA GLY A 471 -24.06 -16.75 -14.94
C GLY A 471 -22.60 -16.67 -15.42
N VAL A 472 -22.09 -15.49 -15.76
CA VAL A 472 -20.71 -15.28 -16.20
C VAL A 472 -19.94 -14.40 -15.22
N ASN A 473 -18.65 -14.67 -15.04
CA ASN A 473 -17.79 -13.82 -14.23
C ASN A 473 -17.45 -12.53 -15.00
N PHE A 474 -18.22 -11.47 -14.76
CA PHE A 474 -18.07 -10.18 -15.42
C PHE A 474 -17.99 -9.05 -14.37
N TYR A 475 -16.90 -8.29 -14.38
CA TYR A 475 -16.57 -7.32 -13.32
C TYR A 475 -16.39 -5.89 -13.82
N GLN A 476 -16.41 -5.66 -15.13
CA GLN A 476 -16.29 -4.32 -15.71
C GLN A 476 -17.58 -3.54 -15.47
N ASN A 477 -17.45 -2.25 -15.17
CA ASN A 477 -18.57 -1.33 -14.99
C ASN A 477 -18.67 -0.31 -16.13
N ASN A 478 -17.55 0.01 -16.76
CA ASN A 478 -17.48 0.96 -17.85
C ASN A 478 -16.55 0.43 -18.96
N ILE A 479 -16.84 0.83 -20.20
CA ILE A 479 -15.93 0.66 -21.33
C ILE A 479 -15.33 2.01 -21.67
N VAL A 480 -14.00 2.03 -21.82
CA VAL A 480 -13.21 3.24 -21.99
C VAL A 480 -12.64 3.30 -23.40
N ILE A 481 -12.91 4.39 -24.11
CA ILE A 481 -12.39 4.64 -25.47
C ILE A 481 -11.63 5.96 -25.51
N PRO A 482 -10.30 5.97 -25.68
CA PRO A 482 -9.56 7.23 -25.78
C PRO A 482 -9.97 7.99 -27.05
N LEU A 483 -9.98 9.31 -26.96
CA LEU A 483 -10.39 10.22 -28.02
C LEU A 483 -9.22 10.86 -28.77
N ILE A 484 -7.98 10.40 -28.53
CA ILE A 484 -6.81 10.87 -29.27
C ILE A 484 -6.53 9.96 -30.47
N ASP A 485 -6.42 10.56 -31.67
CA ASP A 485 -6.43 9.84 -32.95
C ASP A 485 -5.33 8.77 -33.04
N GLU A 486 -4.10 9.13 -32.67
CA GLU A 486 -2.94 8.23 -32.73
C GLU A 486 -3.04 7.02 -31.79
N MET A 487 -3.74 7.14 -30.66
CA MET A 487 -3.97 6.02 -29.74
C MET A 487 -4.90 4.95 -30.32
N LEU A 488 -5.75 5.32 -31.28
CA LEU A 488 -6.58 4.38 -32.02
C LEU A 488 -5.93 3.90 -33.34
N GLN A 489 -4.81 4.50 -33.78
CA GLN A 489 -4.11 4.14 -35.03
C GLN A 489 -3.01 3.08 -34.84
N SER A 490 -2.32 3.10 -33.69
CA SER A 490 -1.12 2.30 -33.45
C SER A 490 -1.34 0.78 -33.45
N ARG A 491 -2.60 0.32 -33.48
CA ARG A 491 -2.95 -1.10 -33.49
C ARG A 491 -3.47 -1.52 -34.86
N GLY A 492 -2.53 -1.86 -35.75
CA GLY A 492 -2.82 -2.73 -36.89
C GLY A 492 -3.54 -4.00 -36.41
N THR A 493 -4.31 -4.63 -37.30
CA THR A 493 -5.19 -5.79 -37.08
C THR A 493 -4.46 -7.09 -36.68
N GLY A 494 -3.32 -6.99 -36.00
CA GLY A 494 -2.62 -8.11 -35.40
C GLY A 494 -3.49 -8.72 -34.32
N VAL A 495 -4.20 -9.78 -34.68
CA VAL A 495 -4.62 -10.82 -33.76
C VAL A 495 -3.39 -11.14 -32.92
N VAL A 496 -3.44 -10.89 -31.62
CA VAL A 496 -2.43 -11.40 -30.70
C VAL A 496 -2.60 -12.91 -30.74
N GLU A 497 -1.83 -13.60 -31.59
CA GLU A 497 -1.78 -15.05 -31.54
C GLU A 497 -1.35 -15.41 -30.12
N PRO A 498 -2.10 -16.29 -29.42
CA PRO A 498 -1.73 -16.70 -28.07
C PRO A 498 -0.30 -17.21 -28.12
N VAL A 499 0.57 -16.64 -27.29
CA VAL A 499 1.94 -17.11 -27.13
C VAL A 499 1.86 -18.57 -26.74
N ILE A 500 2.12 -19.46 -27.71
CA ILE A 500 2.34 -20.87 -27.42
C ILE A 500 3.62 -20.86 -26.59
N MET A 501 3.49 -21.10 -25.28
CA MET A 501 4.65 -21.41 -24.45
C MET A 501 5.40 -22.54 -25.17
N ARG A 502 6.57 -22.24 -25.72
CA ARG A 502 7.49 -23.29 -26.15
C ARG A 502 7.72 -24.11 -24.90
N THR A 503 7.27 -25.36 -24.93
CA THR A 503 7.73 -26.38 -23.99
C THR A 503 9.24 -26.23 -23.92
N MET A 504 9.78 -25.93 -22.74
CA MET A 504 11.22 -25.95 -22.51
C MET A 504 11.72 -27.28 -23.08
N GLU A 505 12.51 -27.22 -24.15
CA GLU A 505 13.28 -28.38 -24.56
C GLU A 505 14.08 -28.81 -23.34
N GLU A 506 14.01 -30.11 -23.06
CA GLU A 506 14.62 -30.76 -21.89
C GLU A 506 16.03 -30.20 -21.64
N PRO A 507 16.40 -29.90 -20.38
CA PRO A 507 17.75 -29.48 -20.08
C PRO A 507 18.72 -30.56 -20.56
N LEU A 508 19.64 -30.16 -21.45
CA LEU A 508 20.79 -30.96 -21.87
C LEU A 508 21.50 -31.49 -20.61
N MET A 509 21.36 -32.79 -20.38
CA MET A 509 22.15 -33.51 -19.40
C MET A 509 23.61 -33.42 -19.83
N ILE A 510 24.38 -32.57 -19.14
CA ILE A 510 25.83 -32.56 -19.25
C ILE A 510 26.33 -33.78 -18.48
N ASP A 511 26.68 -34.83 -19.22
CA ASP A 511 27.45 -35.95 -18.68
C ASP A 511 28.79 -35.41 -18.16
N GLN A 512 28.95 -35.40 -16.83
CA GLN A 512 30.23 -35.20 -16.18
C GLN A 512 31.09 -36.44 -16.44
N VAL A 513 32.00 -36.32 -17.40
CA VAL A 513 33.18 -37.17 -17.50
C VAL A 513 34.09 -36.81 -16.33
N LEU A 514 34.15 -37.69 -15.33
CA LEU A 514 35.24 -37.72 -14.35
C LEU A 514 36.43 -38.41 -15.01
N GLU A 515 37.46 -37.65 -15.36
CA GLU A 515 38.82 -38.15 -15.51
C GLU A 515 39.69 -37.63 -14.35
N GLU A 516 40.32 -38.62 -13.70
CA GLU A 516 41.37 -38.63 -12.66
C GLU A 516 41.03 -38.26 -11.20
#